data_AF-A0A938PPN8-F1
#
_entry.id   AF-A0A938PPN8-F1
#
_cell.length_a   1.000
_cell.length_b   1.000
_cell.length_c   1.000
_cell.angle_alpha   90.00
_cell.angle_beta   90.00
_cell.angle_gamma   90.00
#
_symmetry.space_group_name_H-M   'P 1'
#
loop_
_entity.id
_entity.type
_entity.pdbx_description
1 polymer ?
#
loop_
_entity_poly.entity_id
_entity_poly.type
_entity_poly.pdbx_seq_one_letter_code
_entity_poly.pdbx_strand_id
1 'polypeptide(L)'
;MKLVYSKEELNSNHAFITPHVVAGRRIHGGFDSAGRYIPPRSSVRSEALTHWQSQLERSGGTLFAADASLLTGPRMPNVEQQRLLIRSGMTKPFWNGLTITGKIEARGRILAEMQFPDLRHLCVENIDEMAIGHLGKGLLIAHGIDEGGEPDKGIGGHDEMWFVTRDLVIPPGTHPDVEPPENISRPEAGRRWMPQLAQPFEGILSFLMNLLMIEFRAEIGFANTQAILRTPGLFPDARAAAEAAEIIGRIRTDEEIHVTSLRLYLGELRRLNLRTVEGGSTPAAPLIDAFWAGLVRWAVEEQPVLAAHAAYEPIRQQILQRPDSAVLLAEFNRLADPGVVPAA
;
A
#
# COMPACT_ATOMS: atom_id res chain seq x y z
N MET A 1 20.19 -19.87 13.56
CA MET A 1 19.38 -19.09 12.60
C MET A 1 19.96 -17.67 12.61
N LYS A 2 20.24 -17.09 11.44
CA LYS A 2 20.86 -15.75 11.36
C LYS A 2 19.79 -14.68 11.68
N LEU A 3 20.14 -13.69 12.52
CA LEU A 3 19.21 -12.62 12.97
C LEU A 3 19.76 -11.21 12.77
N VAL A 4 21.03 -11.08 12.36
CA VAL A 4 21.68 -9.80 12.08
C VAL A 4 22.05 -9.77 10.61
N TYR A 5 21.54 -8.79 9.88
CA TYR A 5 21.69 -8.69 8.43
C TYR A 5 22.27 -7.33 8.02
N SER A 6 23.12 -7.34 7.01
CA SER A 6 23.66 -6.11 6.41
C SER A 6 22.63 -5.44 5.48
N LYS A 7 22.89 -4.18 5.13
CA LYS A 7 22.07 -3.43 4.17
C LYS A 7 22.08 -4.10 2.81
N GLU A 8 23.25 -4.54 2.36
CA GLU A 8 23.48 -5.20 1.08
C GLU A 8 22.68 -6.50 0.99
N GLU A 9 22.66 -7.28 2.07
CA GLU A 9 21.85 -8.50 2.16
C GLU A 9 20.36 -8.18 2.05
N LEU A 10 19.84 -7.24 2.83
CA LEU A 10 18.41 -6.91 2.83
C LEU A 10 17.93 -6.27 1.51
N ASN A 11 18.84 -5.72 0.72
CA ASN A 11 18.55 -5.10 -0.58
C ASN A 11 18.99 -5.99 -1.77
N SER A 12 19.32 -7.25 -1.53
CA SER A 12 19.82 -8.15 -2.58
C SER A 12 18.69 -8.77 -3.40
N ASN A 13 18.81 -8.67 -4.72
CA ASN A 13 17.91 -9.32 -5.68
C ASN A 13 18.36 -10.77 -5.93
N HIS A 14 17.41 -11.62 -6.32
CA HIS A 14 17.73 -12.90 -6.93
C HIS A 14 18.39 -12.68 -8.30
N ALA A 15 19.14 -13.67 -8.78
CA ALA A 15 19.57 -13.71 -10.16
C ALA A 15 18.35 -14.06 -11.05
N PHE A 16 17.70 -13.04 -11.60
CA PHE A 16 16.59 -13.22 -12.52
C PHE A 16 17.09 -13.82 -13.84
N ILE A 17 16.38 -14.81 -14.38
CA ILE A 17 16.64 -15.35 -15.72
C ILE A 17 16.17 -14.36 -16.78
N THR A 18 15.01 -13.75 -16.57
CA THR A 18 14.46 -12.71 -17.44
C THR A 18 14.08 -11.50 -16.59
N PRO A 19 14.49 -10.27 -16.98
CA PRO A 19 14.04 -9.06 -16.30
C PRO A 19 12.54 -8.82 -16.54
N HIS A 20 11.88 -8.14 -15.61
CA HIS A 20 10.50 -7.71 -15.80
C HIS A 20 10.44 -6.48 -16.72
N VAL A 21 10.03 -6.70 -17.98
CA VAL A 21 9.93 -5.65 -18.99
C VAL A 21 8.57 -5.73 -19.66
N VAL A 22 7.82 -4.62 -19.64
CA VAL A 22 6.50 -4.53 -20.26
C VAL A 22 6.42 -3.24 -21.08
N ALA A 23 5.98 -3.34 -22.33
CA ALA A 23 5.91 -2.21 -23.27
C ALA A 23 7.23 -1.41 -23.35
N GLY A 24 8.38 -2.11 -23.32
CA GLY A 24 9.71 -1.50 -23.38
C GLY A 24 10.18 -0.84 -22.08
N ARG A 25 9.37 -0.85 -21.03
CA ARG A 25 9.71 -0.28 -19.72
C ARG A 25 10.17 -1.38 -18.77
N ARG A 26 11.31 -1.16 -18.14
CA ARG A 26 11.85 -2.06 -17.13
C ARG A 26 11.28 -1.68 -15.77
N ILE A 27 10.67 -2.65 -15.11
CA ILE A 27 10.12 -2.55 -13.77
C ILE A 27 10.84 -3.56 -12.87
N HIS A 28 10.77 -3.36 -11.56
CA HIS A 28 11.46 -4.21 -10.59
C HIS A 28 10.90 -5.65 -10.57
N GLY A 29 11.65 -6.53 -9.89
CA GLY A 29 11.43 -7.97 -9.94
C GLY A 29 11.93 -8.61 -11.24
N GLY A 30 11.58 -9.88 -11.42
CA GLY A 30 11.98 -10.65 -12.59
C GLY A 30 11.38 -12.04 -12.59
N PHE A 31 11.90 -12.90 -13.46
CA PHE A 31 11.36 -14.25 -13.63
C PHE A 31 12.44 -15.32 -13.49
N ASP A 32 12.05 -16.47 -12.94
CA ASP A 32 12.89 -17.67 -12.88
C ASP A 32 12.90 -18.45 -14.22
N SER A 33 13.60 -19.58 -14.26
CA SER A 33 13.70 -20.42 -15.46
C SER A 33 12.38 -21.09 -15.86
N ALA A 34 11.39 -21.13 -14.96
CA ALA A 34 10.05 -21.64 -15.21
C ALA A 34 9.07 -20.51 -15.60
N GLY A 35 9.53 -19.27 -15.71
CA GLY A 35 8.70 -18.11 -16.03
C GLY A 35 7.85 -17.63 -14.85
N ARG A 36 8.16 -18.03 -13.61
CA ARG A 36 7.46 -17.56 -12.41
C ARG A 36 8.06 -16.24 -11.94
N TYR A 37 7.19 -15.32 -11.53
CA TYR A 37 7.60 -14.04 -10.99
C TYR A 37 8.35 -14.21 -9.66
N ILE A 38 9.43 -13.44 -9.50
CA ILE A 38 10.21 -13.33 -8.28
C ILE A 38 10.20 -11.86 -7.83
N PRO A 39 9.75 -11.58 -6.59
CA PRO A 39 9.79 -10.24 -6.02
C PRO A 39 11.18 -9.62 -5.99
N PRO A 40 11.31 -8.29 -6.18
CA PRO A 40 12.56 -7.59 -5.96
C PRO A 40 13.03 -7.72 -4.52
N ARG A 41 14.36 -7.63 -4.34
CA ARG A 41 15.04 -7.56 -3.04
C ARG A 41 14.61 -8.68 -2.07
N SER A 42 14.21 -9.83 -2.59
CA SER A 42 13.64 -10.93 -1.80
C SER A 42 14.62 -12.07 -1.53
N SER A 43 15.84 -12.01 -2.09
CA SER A 43 16.78 -13.15 -2.02
C SER A 43 17.24 -13.50 -0.61
N VAL A 44 17.42 -12.49 0.24
CA VAL A 44 17.71 -12.68 1.67
C VAL A 44 16.58 -12.15 2.54
N ARG A 45 15.89 -11.08 2.12
CA ARG A 45 14.87 -10.39 2.93
C ARG A 45 13.73 -11.33 3.37
N SER A 46 13.24 -12.20 2.49
CA SER A 46 12.15 -13.13 2.82
C SER A 46 12.56 -14.18 3.85
N GLU A 47 13.78 -14.70 3.76
CA GLU A 47 14.33 -15.62 4.77
C GLU A 47 14.56 -14.89 6.11
N ALA A 48 15.08 -13.66 6.07
CA ALA A 48 15.29 -12.84 7.26
C ALA A 48 13.98 -12.59 8.03
N LEU A 49 12.90 -12.24 7.32
CA LEU A 49 11.56 -12.08 7.93
C LEU A 49 11.06 -13.38 8.58
N THR A 50 11.24 -14.52 7.90
CA THR A 50 10.89 -15.84 8.45
C THR A 50 11.67 -16.14 9.73
N HIS A 51 12.96 -15.78 9.74
CA HIS A 51 13.83 -15.94 10.90
C HIS A 51 13.38 -15.06 12.07
N TRP A 52 13.18 -13.76 11.87
CA TRP A 52 12.72 -12.88 12.92
C TRP A 52 11.32 -13.25 13.44
N GLN A 53 10.39 -13.67 12.57
CA GLN A 53 9.09 -14.17 12.99
C GLN A 53 9.23 -15.42 13.87
N SER A 54 10.03 -16.40 13.46
CA SER A 54 10.29 -17.60 14.27
C SER A 54 10.90 -17.27 15.63
N GLN A 55 11.77 -16.25 15.69
CA GLN A 55 12.35 -15.77 16.94
C GLN A 55 11.30 -15.09 17.84
N LEU A 56 10.43 -14.26 17.26
CA LEU A 56 9.31 -13.64 17.97
C LEU A 56 8.40 -14.71 18.59
N GLU A 57 8.02 -15.73 17.82
CA GLU A 57 7.18 -16.84 18.29
C GLU A 57 7.83 -17.65 19.41
N ARG A 58 9.13 -17.98 19.28
CA ARG A 58 9.89 -18.68 20.34
C ARG A 58 9.97 -17.88 21.64
N SER A 59 9.96 -16.56 21.56
CA SER A 59 9.90 -15.67 22.73
C SER A 59 8.49 -15.50 23.32
N GLY A 60 7.50 -16.20 22.75
CA GLY A 60 6.09 -16.14 23.15
C GLY A 60 5.34 -14.94 22.60
N GLY A 61 5.89 -14.26 21.59
CA GLY A 61 5.21 -13.19 20.85
C GLY A 61 4.43 -13.73 19.65
N THR A 62 3.68 -12.85 19.00
CA THR A 62 2.98 -13.14 17.74
C THR A 62 3.09 -11.94 16.82
N LEU A 63 2.93 -12.15 15.51
CA LEU A 63 2.72 -11.05 14.57
C LEU A 63 1.56 -10.17 15.04
N PHE A 64 1.63 -8.89 14.72
CA PHE A 64 0.53 -7.97 14.98
C PHE A 64 -0.75 -8.47 14.29
N ALA A 65 -1.82 -8.58 15.09
CA ALA A 65 -3.09 -9.18 14.68
C ALA A 65 -3.93 -8.16 13.91
N ALA A 66 -3.53 -7.93 12.66
CA ALA A 66 -4.25 -7.10 11.72
C ALA A 66 -4.08 -7.64 10.30
N ASP A 67 -5.13 -7.51 9.49
CA ASP A 67 -5.13 -7.87 8.08
C ASP A 67 -6.16 -7.01 7.32
N ALA A 68 -6.15 -7.10 5.99
CA ALA A 68 -6.98 -6.26 5.14
C ALA A 68 -8.49 -6.47 5.34
N SER A 69 -8.94 -7.57 5.96
CA SER A 69 -10.37 -7.77 6.28
C SER A 69 -10.93 -6.75 7.26
N LEU A 70 -10.06 -6.02 7.98
CA LEU A 70 -10.46 -4.89 8.83
C LEU A 70 -11.12 -3.77 8.02
N LEU A 71 -10.69 -3.57 6.77
CA LEU A 71 -11.14 -2.49 5.92
C LEU A 71 -12.47 -2.81 5.25
N THR A 72 -13.53 -2.67 6.05
CA THR A 72 -14.90 -2.63 5.56
C THR A 72 -15.30 -1.19 5.26
N GLY A 73 -16.32 -0.99 4.42
CA GLY A 73 -16.83 0.35 4.12
C GLY A 73 -17.08 0.57 2.62
N PRO A 74 -17.92 1.56 2.28
CA PRO A 74 -18.34 1.75 0.91
C PRO A 74 -17.25 2.35 0.03
N ARG A 75 -17.36 2.12 -1.28
CA ARG A 75 -16.45 2.64 -2.31
C ARG A 75 -17.23 3.34 -3.41
N MET A 76 -16.65 4.41 -3.96
CA MET A 76 -17.23 5.16 -5.08
C MET A 76 -16.11 5.56 -6.05
N PRO A 77 -16.14 5.10 -7.31
CA PRO A 77 -17.01 4.02 -7.77
C PRO A 77 -16.61 2.68 -7.12
N ASN A 78 -17.58 1.83 -6.78
CA ASN A 78 -17.30 0.42 -6.50
C ASN A 78 -17.04 -0.37 -7.81
N VAL A 79 -16.76 -1.68 -7.71
CA VAL A 79 -16.41 -2.51 -8.87
C VAL A 79 -17.51 -2.53 -9.94
N GLU A 80 -18.78 -2.70 -9.55
CA GLU A 80 -19.90 -2.74 -10.49
C GLU A 80 -20.16 -1.39 -11.16
N GLN A 81 -20.10 -0.33 -10.38
CA GLN A 81 -20.15 1.03 -10.91
C GLN A 81 -19.01 1.25 -11.91
N GLN A 82 -17.78 0.88 -11.58
CA GLN A 82 -16.64 1.07 -12.48
C GLN A 82 -16.79 0.27 -13.79
N ARG A 83 -17.33 -0.96 -13.72
CA ARG A 83 -17.69 -1.78 -14.89
C ARG A 83 -18.75 -1.09 -15.75
N LEU A 84 -19.81 -0.54 -15.14
CA LEU A 84 -20.84 0.22 -15.85
C LEU A 84 -20.22 1.42 -16.59
N LEU A 85 -19.37 2.19 -15.92
CA LEU A 85 -18.74 3.38 -16.51
C LEU A 85 -17.85 3.01 -17.70
N ILE A 86 -17.06 1.95 -17.60
CA ILE A 86 -16.20 1.52 -18.72
C ILE A 86 -17.05 1.01 -19.89
N ARG A 87 -18.12 0.23 -19.63
CA ARG A 87 -19.03 -0.26 -20.68
C ARG A 87 -19.74 0.87 -21.43
N SER A 88 -20.02 1.99 -20.77
CA SER A 88 -20.61 3.17 -21.43
C SER A 88 -19.56 4.03 -22.18
N GLY A 89 -18.30 3.61 -22.19
CA GLY A 89 -17.17 4.33 -22.80
C GLY A 89 -16.59 5.43 -21.91
N MET A 90 -17.02 5.54 -20.64
CA MET A 90 -16.48 6.51 -19.70
C MET A 90 -15.32 5.91 -18.90
N THR A 91 -14.12 6.00 -19.47
CA THR A 91 -12.89 5.42 -18.89
C THR A 91 -12.13 6.35 -17.95
N LYS A 92 -12.47 7.65 -17.92
CA LYS A 92 -11.76 8.65 -17.13
C LYS A 92 -11.67 8.33 -15.63
N PRO A 93 -12.74 7.87 -14.95
CA PRO A 93 -12.65 7.53 -13.53
C PRO A 93 -11.68 6.37 -13.25
N PHE A 94 -11.66 5.34 -14.10
CA PHE A 94 -10.72 4.24 -13.97
C PHE A 94 -9.28 4.72 -14.22
N TRP A 95 -9.06 5.48 -15.30
CA TRP A 95 -7.77 6.05 -15.65
C TRP A 95 -7.20 6.93 -14.52
N ASN A 96 -8.04 7.79 -13.94
CA ASN A 96 -7.67 8.63 -12.81
C ASN A 96 -7.30 7.77 -11.61
N GLY A 97 -8.08 6.72 -11.30
CA GLY A 97 -7.77 5.80 -10.22
C GLY A 97 -6.37 5.18 -10.34
N LEU A 98 -6.06 4.58 -11.50
CA LEU A 98 -4.74 3.98 -11.74
C LEU A 98 -3.60 5.02 -11.66
N THR A 99 -3.82 6.23 -12.19
CA THR A 99 -2.82 7.31 -12.19
C THR A 99 -2.57 7.85 -10.77
N ILE A 100 -3.64 8.08 -10.00
CA ILE A 100 -3.57 8.55 -8.62
C ILE A 100 -2.83 7.52 -7.77
N THR A 101 -3.14 6.23 -7.92
CA THR A 101 -2.45 5.17 -7.16
C THR A 101 -0.96 5.12 -7.52
N GLY A 102 -0.61 5.10 -8.81
CA GLY A 102 0.81 5.12 -9.22
C GLY A 102 1.58 6.31 -8.66
N LYS A 103 0.98 7.51 -8.63
CA LYS A 103 1.58 8.69 -8.00
C LYS A 103 1.70 8.59 -6.48
N ILE A 104 0.79 7.87 -5.83
CA ILE A 104 0.88 7.60 -4.38
C ILE A 104 2.01 6.61 -4.09
N GLU A 105 2.16 5.53 -4.86
CA GLU A 105 3.30 4.62 -4.70
C GLU A 105 4.62 5.37 -4.92
N ALA A 106 4.70 6.24 -5.94
CA ALA A 106 5.90 7.04 -6.19
C ALA A 106 6.32 7.88 -4.96
N ARG A 107 5.35 8.37 -4.17
CA ARG A 107 5.64 9.08 -2.90
C ARG A 107 6.26 8.16 -1.84
N GLY A 108 5.96 6.86 -1.88
CA GLY A 108 6.57 5.83 -1.03
C GLY A 108 8.09 5.75 -1.17
N ARG A 109 8.66 6.25 -2.27
CA ARG A 109 10.12 6.34 -2.44
C ARG A 109 10.83 7.11 -1.32
N ILE A 110 10.11 8.01 -0.65
CA ILE A 110 10.60 8.77 0.51
C ILE A 110 11.13 7.87 1.63
N LEU A 111 10.63 6.63 1.77
CA LEU A 111 11.07 5.70 2.80
C LEU A 111 12.54 5.31 2.68
N ALA A 112 13.07 5.34 1.45
CA ALA A 112 14.47 5.05 1.19
C ALA A 112 15.42 6.24 1.43
N GLU A 113 14.85 7.43 1.65
CA GLU A 113 15.59 8.68 1.86
C GLU A 113 15.39 9.23 3.28
N MET A 114 14.34 8.79 3.97
CA MET A 114 14.00 9.23 5.31
C MET A 114 15.11 8.90 6.31
N GLN A 115 15.49 9.89 7.12
CA GLN A 115 16.32 9.64 8.28
C GLN A 115 15.49 8.97 9.37
N PHE A 116 15.79 7.70 9.62
CA PHE A 116 15.13 6.93 10.67
C PHE A 116 15.90 7.05 11.99
N PRO A 117 15.25 7.47 13.10
CA PRO A 117 15.90 7.56 14.38
C PRO A 117 16.28 6.16 14.88
N ASP A 118 17.40 6.07 15.59
CA ASP A 118 17.85 4.80 16.12
C ASP A 118 16.99 4.34 17.30
N LEU A 119 16.17 3.31 17.08
CA LEU A 119 15.23 2.80 18.08
C LEU A 119 15.90 2.21 19.32
N ARG A 120 17.21 1.97 19.33
CA ARG A 120 17.94 1.58 20.55
C ARG A 120 17.87 2.66 21.63
N HIS A 121 17.65 3.92 21.23
CA HIS A 121 17.41 5.03 22.16
C HIS A 121 15.98 5.08 22.69
N LEU A 122 15.05 4.37 22.06
CA LEU A 122 13.67 4.23 22.50
C LEU A 122 13.47 2.98 23.35
N CYS A 123 13.98 1.83 22.91
CA CYS A 123 13.74 0.54 23.56
C CYS A 123 14.61 0.38 24.81
N VAL A 124 14.07 -0.27 25.84
CA VAL A 124 14.82 -0.68 27.03
C VAL A 124 15.64 -1.94 26.74
N GLU A 125 15.02 -2.91 26.07
CA GLU A 125 15.61 -4.17 25.66
C GLU A 125 16.57 -4.01 24.46
N ASN A 126 17.48 -4.99 24.29
CA ASN A 126 18.32 -5.06 23.10
C ASN A 126 17.50 -5.52 21.89
N ILE A 127 17.56 -4.75 20.80
CA ILE A 127 16.83 -4.97 19.56
C ILE A 127 17.73 -5.36 18.37
N ASP A 128 19.04 -5.57 18.59
CA ASP A 128 20.01 -5.79 17.51
C ASP A 128 19.72 -7.06 16.69
N GLU A 129 19.11 -8.07 17.30
CA GLU A 129 18.70 -9.33 16.63
C GLU A 129 17.20 -9.33 16.25
N MET A 130 16.52 -8.20 16.38
CA MET A 130 15.11 -8.02 16.01
C MET A 130 15.01 -7.35 14.64
N ALA A 131 13.90 -7.56 13.93
CA ALA A 131 13.66 -6.90 12.65
C ALA A 131 13.62 -5.37 12.82
N ILE A 132 13.05 -4.87 13.92
CA ILE A 132 13.00 -3.43 14.22
C ILE A 132 14.39 -2.79 14.39
N GLY A 133 15.42 -3.57 14.75
CA GLY A 133 16.83 -3.14 14.81
C GLY A 133 17.48 -2.96 13.44
N HIS A 134 16.75 -3.30 12.37
CA HIS A 134 17.20 -3.25 10.97
C HIS A 134 16.38 -2.30 10.09
N LEU A 135 15.41 -1.55 10.65
CA LEU A 135 14.55 -0.60 9.90
C LEU A 135 15.38 0.39 9.07
N GLY A 136 16.27 1.13 9.74
CA GLY A 136 17.21 2.04 9.10
C GLY A 136 18.42 1.36 8.44
N LYS A 137 18.59 0.04 8.62
CA LYS A 137 19.72 -0.73 8.05
C LYS A 137 19.38 -1.39 6.72
N GLY A 138 18.20 -1.13 6.14
CA GLY A 138 17.88 -1.61 4.81
C GLY A 138 16.42 -1.96 4.59
N LEU A 139 15.63 -2.20 5.64
CA LEU A 139 14.23 -2.64 5.48
C LEU A 139 13.34 -1.53 4.91
N LEU A 140 13.40 -0.31 5.46
CA LEU A 140 12.64 0.83 4.91
C LEU A 140 13.20 1.32 3.57
N ILE A 141 14.50 1.12 3.35
CA ILE A 141 15.14 1.41 2.07
C ILE A 141 14.61 0.47 0.99
N ALA A 142 14.56 -0.83 1.28
CA ALA A 142 14.04 -1.81 0.35
C ALA A 142 12.57 -1.51 0.00
N HIS A 143 11.74 -1.23 1.02
CA HIS A 143 10.34 -0.83 0.84
C HIS A 143 10.21 0.42 -0.04
N GLY A 144 10.92 1.52 0.28
CA GLY A 144 10.82 2.73 -0.55
C GLY A 144 11.25 2.53 -2.01
N ILE A 145 12.26 1.71 -2.25
CA ILE A 145 12.71 1.36 -3.61
C ILE A 145 11.72 0.39 -4.28
N ASP A 146 10.98 -0.44 -3.52
CA ASP A 146 9.86 -1.22 -4.06
C ASP A 146 8.79 -0.27 -4.61
N GLU A 147 8.41 0.78 -3.86
CA GLU A 147 7.34 1.68 -4.31
C GLU A 147 7.69 2.55 -5.52
N GLY A 148 8.84 3.25 -5.49
CA GLY A 148 9.21 4.24 -6.52
C GLY A 148 10.44 3.88 -7.36
N GLY A 149 10.95 2.65 -7.23
CA GLY A 149 12.01 2.14 -8.08
C GLY A 149 13.39 2.78 -7.90
N GLU A 150 14.23 2.57 -8.92
CA GLU A 150 15.61 3.05 -9.05
C GLU A 150 15.76 3.83 -10.35
N PRO A 151 15.33 5.12 -10.40
CA PRO A 151 15.34 5.92 -11.62
C PRO A 151 16.72 6.02 -12.28
N ASP A 152 17.78 6.14 -11.47
CA ASP A 152 19.17 6.20 -11.94
C ASP A 152 19.61 4.93 -12.69
N LYS A 153 18.92 3.81 -12.46
CA LYS A 153 19.14 2.53 -13.15
C LYS A 153 18.11 2.26 -14.26
N GLY A 154 17.15 3.17 -14.45
CA GLY A 154 16.03 2.99 -15.37
C GLY A 154 15.12 1.82 -14.98
N ILE A 155 14.93 1.58 -13.67
CA ILE A 155 14.06 0.51 -13.15
C ILE A 155 12.91 1.17 -12.37
N GLY A 156 11.67 1.02 -12.86
CA GLY A 156 10.48 1.49 -12.14
C GLY A 156 10.09 0.58 -10.97
N GLY A 157 9.41 1.13 -9.97
CA GLY A 157 8.83 0.38 -8.85
C GLY A 157 7.36 0.05 -9.11
N HIS A 158 6.58 -0.08 -8.03
CA HIS A 158 5.13 -0.24 -8.10
C HIS A 158 4.45 0.94 -8.84
N ASP A 159 4.98 2.15 -8.70
CA ASP A 159 4.53 3.34 -9.42
C ASP A 159 4.46 3.13 -10.94
N GLU A 160 5.57 2.69 -11.55
CA GLU A 160 5.63 2.43 -12.99
C GLU A 160 4.82 1.20 -13.37
N MET A 161 4.70 0.21 -12.47
CA MET A 161 3.80 -0.94 -12.70
C MET A 161 2.34 -0.49 -12.84
N TRP A 162 1.90 0.49 -12.06
CA TRP A 162 0.57 1.11 -12.21
C TRP A 162 0.44 1.89 -13.52
N PHE A 163 1.44 2.69 -13.90
CA PHE A 163 1.41 3.44 -15.17
C PHE A 163 1.42 2.51 -16.38
N VAL A 164 2.21 1.42 -16.34
CA VAL A 164 2.20 0.37 -17.35
C VAL A 164 0.82 -0.28 -17.44
N THR A 165 0.25 -0.70 -16.30
CA THR A 165 -1.09 -1.31 -16.24
C THR A 165 -2.13 -0.38 -16.89
N ARG A 166 -2.11 0.90 -16.54
CA ARG A 166 -2.99 1.93 -17.10
C ARG A 166 -2.86 2.04 -18.61
N ASP A 167 -1.63 2.19 -19.11
CA ASP A 167 -1.35 2.45 -20.52
C ASP A 167 -1.66 1.25 -21.41
N LEU A 168 -1.62 0.02 -20.86
CA LEU A 168 -2.01 -1.19 -21.57
C LEU A 168 -3.50 -1.22 -21.92
N VAL A 169 -4.37 -0.71 -21.04
CA VAL A 169 -5.83 -0.81 -21.20
C VAL A 169 -6.48 0.50 -21.64
N ILE A 170 -5.82 1.64 -21.42
CA ILE A 170 -6.26 2.96 -21.86
C ILE A 170 -5.05 3.68 -22.47
N PRO A 171 -5.06 3.98 -23.78
CA PRO A 171 -3.90 4.56 -24.46
C PRO A 171 -3.39 5.86 -23.80
N PRO A 172 -2.06 6.10 -23.81
CA PRO A 172 -1.49 7.37 -23.36
C PRO A 172 -2.14 8.57 -24.06
N GLY A 173 -2.40 9.65 -23.31
CA GLY A 173 -3.03 10.86 -23.82
C GLY A 173 -4.55 10.82 -23.95
N THR A 174 -5.21 9.70 -23.61
CA THR A 174 -6.68 9.60 -23.61
C THR A 174 -7.33 10.58 -22.63
N HIS A 175 -6.74 10.77 -21.44
CA HIS A 175 -7.20 11.69 -20.41
C HIS A 175 -6.04 12.58 -19.94
N PRO A 176 -6.31 13.83 -19.50
CA PRO A 176 -5.29 14.69 -18.91
C PRO A 176 -4.82 14.11 -17.57
N ASP A 177 -3.60 14.48 -17.19
CA ASP A 177 -3.03 14.09 -15.91
C ASP A 177 -3.84 14.61 -14.72
N VAL A 178 -3.74 13.90 -13.60
CA VAL A 178 -4.47 14.19 -12.35
C VAL A 178 -3.53 14.09 -11.17
N GLU A 179 -3.63 15.01 -10.22
CA GLU A 179 -2.88 14.95 -8.98
C GLU A 179 -3.66 14.16 -7.91
N PRO A 180 -2.99 13.29 -7.14
CA PRO A 180 -3.59 12.69 -5.95
C PRO A 180 -3.91 13.77 -4.91
N PRO A 181 -4.90 13.54 -4.03
CA PRO A 181 -5.20 14.46 -2.95
C PRO A 181 -3.98 14.73 -2.05
N GLU A 182 -3.91 15.94 -1.50
CA GLU A 182 -2.76 16.40 -0.68
C GLU A 182 -2.58 15.57 0.60
N ASN A 183 -3.66 15.10 1.23
CA ASN A 183 -3.59 14.33 2.46
C ASN A 183 -4.60 13.16 2.46
N ILE A 184 -4.10 11.95 2.66
CA ILE A 184 -4.89 10.71 2.83
C ILE A 184 -4.84 10.17 4.26
N SER A 185 -4.06 10.81 5.13
CA SER A 185 -3.92 10.51 6.55
C SER A 185 -5.02 11.17 7.37
N ARG A 186 -5.05 10.87 8.67
CA ARG A 186 -6.00 11.51 9.60
C ARG A 186 -5.83 13.04 9.61
N PRO A 187 -6.94 13.79 9.72
CA PRO A 187 -6.91 15.25 9.75
C PRO A 187 -6.33 15.85 11.04
N GLU A 188 -6.01 15.03 12.06
CA GLU A 188 -5.51 15.47 13.36
C GLU A 188 -4.00 15.83 13.37
N ALA A 189 -3.57 16.63 12.39
CA ALA A 189 -2.19 17.10 12.31
C ALA A 189 -1.78 17.87 13.59
N GLY A 190 -0.61 17.54 14.13
CA GLY A 190 -0.05 18.21 15.33
C GLY A 190 -0.47 17.63 16.67
N ARG A 191 -1.41 16.68 16.72
CA ARG A 191 -1.78 15.99 17.97
C ARG A 191 -0.71 14.97 18.38
N ARG A 192 -0.30 15.02 19.66
CA ARG A 192 0.50 13.97 20.30
C ARG A 192 -0.43 12.90 20.89
N TRP A 193 -0.27 11.66 20.47
CA TRP A 193 -0.99 10.48 20.95
C TRP A 193 -0.22 9.71 22.03
N MET A 194 1.10 9.81 22.00
CA MET A 194 2.00 9.12 22.94
C MET A 194 2.97 10.14 23.59
N PRO A 195 2.44 11.20 24.25
CA PRO A 195 3.25 12.34 24.73
C PRO A 195 4.36 11.95 25.71
N GLN A 196 4.26 10.78 26.36
CA GLN A 196 5.30 10.22 27.22
C GLN A 196 6.57 9.80 26.46
N LEU A 197 6.53 9.69 25.13
CA LEU A 197 7.69 9.38 24.29
C LEU A 197 8.30 10.67 23.73
N ALA A 198 9.58 10.65 23.40
CA ALA A 198 10.16 11.78 22.66
C ALA A 198 9.53 11.85 21.26
N GLN A 199 9.28 13.08 20.78
CA GLN A 199 8.51 13.32 19.56
C GLN A 199 9.00 12.54 18.32
N PRO A 200 10.31 12.41 18.05
CA PRO A 200 10.78 11.63 16.89
C PRO A 200 10.36 10.16 16.94
N PHE A 201 10.38 9.56 18.14
CA PHE A 201 10.02 8.15 18.33
C PHE A 201 8.52 7.92 18.27
N GLU A 202 7.71 8.82 18.84
CA GLU A 202 6.26 8.79 18.64
C GLU A 202 5.92 8.87 17.15
N GLY A 203 6.56 9.82 16.44
CA GLY A 203 6.37 10.00 15.00
C GLY A 203 6.61 8.71 14.22
N ILE A 204 7.68 7.97 14.54
CA ILE A 204 7.97 6.68 13.90
C ILE A 204 6.94 5.60 14.24
N LEU A 205 6.52 5.47 15.49
CA LEU A 205 5.52 4.46 15.86
C LEU A 205 4.19 4.72 15.14
N SER A 206 3.74 5.98 15.15
CA SER A 206 2.56 6.41 14.41
C SER A 206 2.73 6.19 12.91
N PHE A 207 3.91 6.47 12.36
CA PHE A 207 4.22 6.25 10.95
C PHE A 207 4.10 4.76 10.57
N LEU A 208 4.74 3.84 11.32
CA LEU A 208 4.67 2.40 11.02
C LEU A 208 3.24 1.84 11.06
N MET A 209 2.42 2.31 12.02
CA MET A 209 1.01 1.92 12.09
C MET A 209 0.19 2.50 10.92
N ASN A 210 0.42 3.76 10.54
CA ASN A 210 -0.23 4.34 9.36
C ASN A 210 0.20 3.64 8.08
N LEU A 211 1.48 3.31 7.93
CA LEU A 211 1.99 2.59 6.77
C LEU A 211 1.31 1.22 6.64
N LEU A 212 1.20 0.45 7.72
CA LEU A 212 0.47 -0.83 7.70
C LEU A 212 -1.00 -0.66 7.28
N MET A 213 -1.66 0.40 7.73
CA MET A 213 -3.04 0.71 7.32
C MET A 213 -3.13 1.08 5.82
N ILE A 214 -2.10 1.73 5.28
CA ILE A 214 -2.01 2.03 3.84
C ILE A 214 -1.88 0.73 3.06
N GLU A 215 -1.02 -0.22 3.47
CA GLU A 215 -0.87 -1.50 2.76
C GLU A 215 -2.18 -2.29 2.66
N PHE A 216 -2.94 -2.32 3.74
CA PHE A 216 -4.26 -2.96 3.72
C PHE A 216 -5.22 -2.28 2.74
N ARG A 217 -5.18 -0.94 2.63
CA ARG A 217 -6.02 -0.19 1.69
C ARG A 217 -5.59 -0.44 0.25
N ALA A 218 -4.29 -0.54 0.02
CA ALA A 218 -3.71 -0.87 -1.27
C ALA A 218 -4.20 -2.24 -1.73
N GLU A 219 -4.22 -3.25 -0.86
CA GLU A 219 -4.70 -4.60 -1.17
C GLU A 219 -6.14 -4.64 -1.70
N ILE A 220 -7.06 -3.86 -1.12
CA ILE A 220 -8.43 -3.74 -1.64
C ILE A 220 -8.43 -3.07 -3.02
N GLY A 221 -7.60 -2.05 -3.22
CA GLY A 221 -7.42 -1.39 -4.51
C GLY A 221 -6.91 -2.35 -5.59
N PHE A 222 -5.92 -3.19 -5.25
CA PHE A 222 -5.37 -4.20 -6.15
C PHE A 222 -6.42 -5.24 -6.53
N ALA A 223 -7.13 -5.81 -5.54
CA ALA A 223 -8.16 -6.82 -5.76
C ALA A 223 -9.30 -6.29 -6.66
N ASN A 224 -9.78 -5.07 -6.39
CA ASN A 224 -10.81 -4.43 -7.21
C ASN A 224 -10.32 -4.16 -8.63
N THR A 225 -9.09 -3.68 -8.78
CA THR A 225 -8.50 -3.42 -10.09
C THR A 225 -8.37 -4.71 -10.91
N GLN A 226 -7.88 -5.80 -10.31
CA GLN A 226 -7.82 -7.10 -10.99
C GLN A 226 -9.23 -7.59 -11.37
N ALA A 227 -10.22 -7.43 -10.49
CA ALA A 227 -11.60 -7.82 -10.79
C ALA A 227 -12.18 -7.04 -11.98
N ILE A 228 -11.84 -5.76 -12.13
CA ILE A 228 -12.23 -4.93 -13.28
C ILE A 228 -11.48 -5.40 -14.53
N LEU A 229 -10.15 -5.50 -14.49
CA LEU A 229 -9.31 -5.89 -15.61
C LEU A 229 -9.63 -7.29 -16.15
N ARG A 230 -9.97 -8.24 -15.26
CA ARG A 230 -10.38 -9.61 -15.64
C ARG A 230 -11.83 -9.72 -16.10
N THR A 231 -12.59 -8.63 -16.18
CA THR A 231 -13.99 -8.67 -16.64
C THR A 231 -14.04 -8.98 -18.15
N PRO A 232 -14.63 -10.11 -18.58
CA PRO A 232 -14.67 -10.47 -20.00
C PRO A 232 -15.36 -9.42 -20.86
N GLY A 233 -14.73 -9.05 -21.97
CA GLY A 233 -15.28 -8.09 -22.93
C GLY A 233 -15.38 -6.64 -22.42
N LEU A 234 -14.82 -6.32 -21.26
CA LEU A 234 -14.84 -4.95 -20.73
C LEU A 234 -13.87 -4.03 -21.45
N PHE A 235 -12.71 -4.55 -21.85
CA PHE A 235 -11.69 -3.83 -22.60
C PHE A 235 -11.57 -4.38 -24.03
N PRO A 236 -11.27 -3.54 -25.03
CA PRO A 236 -11.16 -3.98 -26.42
C PRO A 236 -10.07 -5.04 -26.66
N ASP A 237 -8.93 -4.90 -26.00
CA ASP A 237 -7.83 -5.88 -26.05
C ASP A 237 -7.83 -6.74 -24.78
N ALA A 238 -8.38 -7.94 -24.91
CA ALA A 238 -8.46 -8.90 -23.81
C ALA A 238 -7.07 -9.41 -23.35
N ARG A 239 -6.06 -9.42 -24.23
CA ARG A 239 -4.70 -9.85 -23.87
C ARG A 239 -4.00 -8.77 -23.07
N ALA A 240 -4.12 -7.51 -23.51
CA ALA A 240 -3.56 -6.37 -22.77
C ALA A 240 -4.21 -6.25 -21.37
N ALA A 241 -5.53 -6.43 -21.27
CA ALA A 241 -6.23 -6.44 -20.00
C ALA A 241 -5.81 -7.60 -19.08
N ALA A 242 -5.56 -8.78 -19.64
CA ALA A 242 -5.03 -9.92 -18.88
C ALA A 242 -3.62 -9.64 -18.36
N GLU A 243 -2.70 -9.13 -19.19
CA GLU A 243 -1.35 -8.77 -18.75
C GLU A 243 -1.37 -7.67 -17.69
N ALA A 244 -2.21 -6.64 -17.86
CA ALA A 244 -2.42 -5.59 -16.86
C ALA A 244 -2.89 -6.18 -15.52
N ALA A 245 -3.81 -7.15 -15.53
CA ALA A 245 -4.25 -7.83 -14.31
C ALA A 245 -3.14 -8.66 -13.65
N GLU A 246 -2.26 -9.28 -14.45
CA GLU A 246 -1.10 -10.01 -13.93
C GLU A 246 -0.06 -9.07 -13.32
N ILE A 247 0.18 -7.89 -13.89
CA ILE A 247 1.06 -6.87 -13.31
C ILE A 247 0.56 -6.46 -11.92
N ILE A 248 -0.74 -6.18 -11.76
CA ILE A 248 -1.30 -5.90 -10.43
C ILE A 248 -1.15 -7.10 -9.49
N GLY A 249 -1.23 -8.33 -9.99
CA GLY A 249 -0.95 -9.53 -9.20
C GLY A 249 0.50 -9.63 -8.71
N ARG A 250 1.44 -9.16 -9.53
CA ARG A 250 2.86 -9.07 -9.17
C ARG A 250 3.08 -8.02 -8.08
N ILE A 251 2.47 -6.83 -8.18
CA ILE A 251 2.46 -5.83 -7.08
C ILE A 251 1.94 -6.48 -5.78
N ARG A 252 0.80 -7.17 -5.82
CA ARG A 252 0.26 -7.88 -4.64
C ARG A 252 1.25 -8.88 -4.03
N THR A 253 2.01 -9.58 -4.86
CA THR A 253 3.04 -10.53 -4.39
C THR A 253 4.19 -9.81 -3.69
N ASP A 254 4.57 -8.64 -4.18
CA ASP A 254 5.62 -7.81 -3.58
C ASP A 254 5.15 -7.24 -2.23
N GLU A 255 3.89 -6.79 -2.16
CA GLU A 255 3.27 -6.21 -0.96
C GLU A 255 3.08 -7.18 0.20
N GLU A 256 3.03 -8.50 -0.06
CA GLU A 256 3.05 -9.50 1.02
C GLU A 256 4.29 -9.36 1.91
N ILE A 257 5.42 -8.95 1.33
CA ILE A 257 6.67 -8.69 2.08
C ILE A 257 6.48 -7.48 2.99
N HIS A 258 5.87 -6.39 2.50
CA HIS A 258 5.65 -5.16 3.26
C HIS A 258 4.67 -5.36 4.42
N VAL A 259 3.52 -5.98 4.13
CA VAL A 259 2.51 -6.32 5.15
C VAL A 259 3.11 -7.22 6.22
N THR A 260 3.80 -8.30 5.83
CA THR A 260 4.41 -9.23 6.79
C THR A 260 5.46 -8.54 7.65
N SER A 261 6.30 -7.72 7.02
CA SER A 261 7.32 -6.92 7.69
C SER A 261 6.73 -5.97 8.74
N LEU A 262 5.73 -5.18 8.38
CA LEU A 262 5.12 -4.21 9.29
C LEU A 262 4.38 -4.88 10.46
N ARG A 263 3.70 -6.00 10.20
CA ARG A 263 3.08 -6.82 11.26
C ARG A 263 4.11 -7.42 12.20
N LEU A 264 5.26 -7.83 11.68
CA LEU A 264 6.39 -8.30 12.47
C LEU A 264 6.95 -7.17 13.35
N TYR A 265 7.19 -5.98 12.78
CA TYR A 265 7.72 -4.84 13.53
C TYR A 265 6.82 -4.44 14.69
N LEU A 266 5.52 -4.33 14.45
CA LEU A 266 4.56 -4.00 15.49
C LEU A 266 4.40 -5.13 16.51
N GLY A 267 4.45 -6.39 16.09
CA GLY A 267 4.45 -7.55 16.98
C GLY A 267 5.67 -7.56 17.92
N GLU A 268 6.84 -7.29 17.37
CA GLU A 268 8.09 -7.08 18.10
C GLU A 268 7.98 -5.90 19.08
N LEU A 269 7.60 -4.71 18.60
CA LEU A 269 7.52 -3.50 19.42
C LEU A 269 6.56 -3.67 20.60
N ARG A 270 5.40 -4.31 20.43
CA ARG A 270 4.42 -4.55 21.51
C ARG A 270 5.00 -5.33 22.69
N ARG A 271 6.05 -6.12 22.47
CA ARG A 271 6.71 -6.92 23.51
C ARG A 271 7.72 -6.13 24.35
N LEU A 272 8.03 -4.90 23.97
CA LEU A 272 9.11 -4.12 24.55
C LEU A 272 8.61 -3.09 25.57
N ASN A 273 9.55 -2.63 26.38
CA ASN A 273 9.39 -1.43 27.19
C ASN A 273 10.06 -0.26 26.48
N LEU A 274 9.37 0.88 26.43
CA LEU A 274 9.85 2.11 25.81
C LEU A 274 10.27 3.10 26.88
N ARG A 275 11.41 3.75 26.68
CA ARG A 275 11.93 4.81 27.54
C ARG A 275 11.03 6.04 27.42
N THR A 276 10.69 6.63 28.55
CA THR A 276 9.85 7.84 28.61
C THR A 276 10.69 9.10 28.76
N VAL A 277 10.12 10.25 28.38
CA VAL A 277 10.76 11.57 28.53
C VAL A 277 11.03 11.94 30.00
N GLU A 278 10.33 11.32 30.93
CA GLU A 278 10.49 11.51 32.38
C GLU A 278 11.61 10.63 32.98
N GLY A 279 12.33 9.86 32.16
CA GLY A 279 13.44 9.00 32.59
C GLY A 279 13.03 7.61 33.08
N GLY A 280 11.75 7.25 32.95
CA GLY A 280 11.23 5.92 33.25
C GLY A 280 11.07 5.03 32.01
N SER A 281 10.28 3.97 32.15
CA SER A 281 9.87 3.12 31.04
C SER A 281 8.40 2.75 31.12
N THR A 282 7.78 2.50 29.96
CA THR A 282 6.37 2.08 29.86
C THR A 282 6.24 0.91 28.87
N PRO A 283 5.35 -0.06 29.09
CA PRO A 283 5.08 -1.10 28.12
C PRO A 283 4.58 -0.50 26.78
N ALA A 284 5.07 -0.99 25.66
CA ALA A 284 4.68 -0.49 24.34
C ALA A 284 3.24 -0.89 23.95
N ALA A 285 2.79 -2.09 24.34
CA ALA A 285 1.52 -2.65 23.86
C ALA A 285 0.31 -1.72 24.10
N PRO A 286 0.06 -1.16 25.30
CA PRO A 286 -1.08 -0.28 25.50
C PRO A 286 -1.05 0.98 24.61
N LEU A 287 0.14 1.47 24.25
CA LEU A 287 0.29 2.67 23.42
C LEU A 287 -0.02 2.37 21.95
N ILE A 288 0.57 1.28 21.45
CA ILE A 288 0.34 0.78 20.08
C ILE A 288 -1.13 0.41 19.90
N ASP A 289 -1.70 -0.33 20.86
CA ASP A 289 -3.08 -0.81 20.78
C ASP A 289 -4.08 0.34 20.82
N ALA A 290 -3.85 1.36 21.66
CA ALA A 290 -4.72 2.55 21.72
C ALA A 290 -4.64 3.38 20.43
N PHE A 291 -3.43 3.62 19.91
CA PHE A 291 -3.26 4.33 18.63
C PHE A 291 -3.90 3.55 17.47
N TRP A 292 -3.66 2.24 17.40
CA TRP A 292 -4.20 1.37 16.35
C TRP A 292 -5.72 1.29 16.40
N ALA A 293 -6.33 1.13 17.58
CA ALA A 293 -7.79 1.13 17.72
C ALA A 293 -8.40 2.46 17.28
N GLY A 294 -7.71 3.56 17.61
CA GLY A 294 -7.94 4.85 16.99
C GLY A 294 -7.92 4.70 15.49
N LEU A 295 -6.76 4.33 14.91
CA LEU A 295 -6.44 4.20 13.48
C LEU A 295 -7.53 3.47 12.67
N VAL A 296 -7.91 2.29 13.16
CA VAL A 296 -8.95 1.43 12.59
C VAL A 296 -10.28 2.16 12.49
N ARG A 297 -10.77 2.78 13.59
CA ARG A 297 -12.07 3.49 13.57
C ARG A 297 -12.18 4.46 12.41
N TRP A 298 -11.20 5.35 12.25
CA TRP A 298 -11.29 6.31 11.16
C TRP A 298 -11.03 5.71 9.78
N ALA A 299 -10.13 4.73 9.65
CA ALA A 299 -9.85 4.12 8.36
C ALA A 299 -11.00 3.24 7.83
N VAL A 300 -11.81 2.69 8.73
CA VAL A 300 -12.87 1.72 8.42
C VAL A 300 -14.25 2.36 8.45
N GLU A 301 -14.54 3.21 9.44
CA GLU A 301 -15.88 3.75 9.65
C GLU A 301 -16.06 5.12 9.00
N GLU A 302 -15.11 6.04 9.22
CA GLU A 302 -15.28 7.45 8.88
C GLU A 302 -14.80 7.77 7.46
N GLN A 303 -13.54 7.41 7.15
CA GLN A 303 -12.86 7.79 5.92
C GLN A 303 -13.53 7.21 4.65
N PRO A 304 -14.00 5.95 4.61
CA PRO A 304 -14.61 5.39 3.39
C PRO A 304 -15.87 6.14 2.95
N VAL A 305 -16.73 6.53 3.90
CA VAL A 305 -17.95 7.30 3.62
C VAL A 305 -17.60 8.69 3.10
N LEU A 306 -16.67 9.39 3.77
CA LEU A 306 -16.19 10.71 3.35
C LEU A 306 -15.59 10.67 1.94
N ALA A 307 -14.76 9.67 1.66
CA ALA A 307 -14.16 9.48 0.34
C ALA A 307 -15.21 9.18 -0.72
N ALA A 308 -16.21 8.35 -0.41
CA ALA A 308 -17.27 8.02 -1.34
C ALA A 308 -18.14 9.23 -1.69
N HIS A 309 -18.50 10.05 -0.70
CA HIS A 309 -19.22 11.31 -0.92
C HIS A 309 -18.41 12.30 -1.74
N ALA A 310 -17.12 12.45 -1.44
CA ALA A 310 -16.23 13.34 -2.19
C ALA A 310 -16.05 12.90 -3.66
N ALA A 311 -16.06 11.60 -3.94
CA ALA A 311 -15.93 11.06 -5.29
C ALA A 311 -17.22 11.14 -6.11
N TYR A 312 -18.39 11.18 -5.46
CA TYR A 312 -19.69 11.11 -6.15
C TYR A 312 -19.92 12.30 -7.10
N GLU A 313 -19.81 13.53 -6.61
CA GLU A 313 -20.16 14.72 -7.41
C GLU A 313 -19.29 14.89 -8.68
N PRO A 314 -17.95 14.72 -8.62
CA PRO A 314 -17.12 14.75 -9.83
C PRO A 314 -17.49 13.69 -10.87
N ILE A 315 -17.92 12.49 -10.45
CA ILE A 315 -18.35 11.43 -11.36
C ILE A 315 -19.74 11.76 -11.93
N ARG A 316 -20.66 12.23 -11.08
CA ARG A 316 -22.00 12.66 -11.49
C ARG A 316 -21.92 13.72 -12.58
N GLN A 317 -21.08 14.74 -12.41
CA GLN A 317 -20.89 15.80 -13.41
C GLN A 317 -20.40 15.26 -14.75
N GLN A 318 -19.53 14.24 -14.75
CA GLN A 318 -19.09 13.58 -15.99
C GLN A 318 -20.22 12.78 -16.64
N ILE A 319 -21.04 12.08 -15.86
CA ILE A 319 -22.22 11.36 -16.37
C ILE A 319 -23.22 12.34 -17.01
N LEU A 320 -23.47 13.49 -16.38
CA LEU A 320 -24.45 14.48 -16.84
C LEU A 320 -24.08 15.15 -18.17
N GLN A 321 -22.81 15.13 -18.57
CA GLN A 321 -22.36 15.65 -19.86
C GLN A 321 -22.73 14.74 -21.05
N ARG A 322 -23.31 13.56 -20.79
CA ARG A 322 -23.61 12.56 -21.82
C ARG A 322 -25.06 12.61 -22.31
N PRO A 323 -25.31 12.18 -23.57
CA PRO A 323 -26.67 12.06 -24.10
C PRO A 323 -27.56 11.07 -23.33
N ASP A 324 -26.97 10.00 -22.78
CA ASP A 324 -27.64 8.93 -22.02
C ASP A 324 -27.63 9.15 -20.50
N SER A 325 -27.33 10.38 -20.06
CA SER A 325 -27.06 10.74 -18.67
C SER A 325 -28.13 10.32 -17.66
N ALA A 326 -29.42 10.47 -18.00
CA ALA A 326 -30.51 10.10 -17.09
C ALA A 326 -30.53 8.60 -16.76
N VAL A 327 -30.38 7.75 -17.79
CA VAL A 327 -30.37 6.28 -17.62
C VAL A 327 -29.08 5.84 -16.94
N LEU A 328 -27.94 6.38 -17.38
CA LEU A 328 -26.63 6.02 -16.83
C LEU A 328 -26.50 6.42 -15.35
N LEU A 329 -26.99 7.61 -14.96
CA LEU A 329 -26.96 8.06 -13.58
C LEU A 329 -27.88 7.23 -12.68
N ALA A 330 -29.08 6.90 -13.16
CA ALA A 330 -30.01 6.05 -12.42
C ALA A 330 -29.39 4.67 -12.14
N GLU A 331 -28.77 4.06 -13.15
CA GLU A 331 -28.10 2.77 -13.00
C GLU A 331 -26.84 2.86 -12.12
N PHE A 332 -26.04 3.92 -12.27
CA PHE A 332 -24.87 4.17 -11.44
C PHE A 332 -25.24 4.29 -9.96
N ASN A 333 -26.33 5.00 -9.65
CA ASN A 333 -26.83 5.16 -8.29
C ASN A 333 -27.43 3.86 -7.75
N ARG A 334 -28.09 3.06 -8.59
CA ARG A 334 -28.64 1.75 -8.22
C ARG A 334 -27.56 0.74 -7.82
N LEU A 335 -26.37 0.83 -8.44
CA LEU A 335 -25.22 -0.04 -8.15
C LEU A 335 -24.37 0.42 -6.96
N ALA A 336 -24.67 1.59 -6.38
CA ALA A 336 -23.89 2.13 -5.28
C ALA A 336 -24.04 1.32 -3.99
N ASP A 337 -23.01 1.36 -3.16
CA ASP A 337 -23.10 0.80 -1.81
C ASP A 337 -24.16 1.57 -0.98
N PRO A 338 -24.74 0.96 0.06
CA PRO A 338 -25.73 1.63 0.90
C PRO A 338 -25.18 2.92 1.54
N GLY A 339 -25.96 4.01 1.49
CA GLY A 339 -25.67 5.26 2.22
C GLY A 339 -24.63 6.20 1.60
N VAL A 340 -24.11 5.91 0.41
CA VAL A 340 -23.11 6.78 -0.26
C VAL A 340 -23.65 7.65 -1.40
N VAL A 341 -24.85 7.38 -1.87
CA VAL A 341 -25.56 8.29 -2.78
C VAL A 341 -26.33 9.30 -1.94
N PRO A 342 -26.13 10.61 -2.12
CA PRO A 342 -26.95 11.62 -1.45
C PRO A 342 -28.44 11.40 -1.74
N ALA A 343 -29.30 11.59 -0.73
CA ALA A 343 -30.74 11.59 -0.95
C ALA A 343 -31.10 12.68 -1.98
N ALA A 344 -31.98 12.32 -2.92
CA ALA A 344 -32.40 13.16 -4.03
C ALA A 344 -33.15 14.42 -3.60
#